data_AF-A0ABD3BYN0-F1
#
_entry.id   AF-A0ABD3BYN0-F1
#
_cell.length_a   1.000
_cell.length_b   1.000
_cell.length_c   1.000
_cell.angle_alpha   90.00
_cell.angle_beta   90.00
_cell.angle_gamma   90.00
#
_symmetry.space_group_name_H-M   'P 1'
#
loop_
_entity.id
_entity.type
_entity.pdbx_description
1 polymer ?
#
loop_
_entity_poly.entity_id
_entity_poly.type
_entity_poly.pdbx_seq_one_letter_code
_entity_poly.pdbx_strand_id
1 'polypeptide(L)'
;MYGPPFALIQGTLEAQGQGFNQIQSEHCPTVRRGSVAWVGSGPEFFISLAHHQEWRNSYTVFGSVLPEDMVIAEKIARLQTKSDVWNNINVSVLNKTVPLKIQRVEIGGGD
;
A
#
# COMPACT_ATOMS: atom_id res chain seq x y z
N MET A 1 15.50 -10.58 -7.81
CA MET A 1 15.36 -11.01 -6.40
C MET A 1 13.88 -11.20 -6.14
N TYR A 2 13.48 -12.41 -5.74
CA TYR A 2 12.11 -12.68 -5.30
C TYR A 2 11.90 -11.98 -3.96
N GLY A 3 10.83 -11.18 -3.84
CA GLY A 3 10.54 -10.40 -2.64
C GLY A 3 10.29 -11.31 -1.43
N PRO A 4 10.26 -10.73 -0.21
CA PRO A 4 9.87 -11.47 0.98
C PRO A 4 8.51 -12.16 0.79
N PRO A 5 8.20 -13.24 1.53
CA PRO A 5 6.87 -13.84 1.50
C PRO A 5 5.85 -12.73 1.75
N PHE A 6 4.96 -12.54 0.76
CA PHE A 6 4.04 -11.39 0.63
C PHE A 6 4.79 -10.06 0.46
N ALA A 7 5.24 -9.79 -0.76
CA ALA A 7 6.02 -8.61 -1.11
C ALA A 7 5.20 -7.30 -1.16
N LEU A 8 4.22 -7.15 -0.25
CA LEU A 8 3.44 -5.94 -0.04
C LEU A 8 3.01 -5.81 1.43
N ILE A 9 2.61 -4.62 1.82
CA ILE A 9 1.83 -4.37 3.05
C ILE A 9 0.50 -3.73 2.65
N GLN A 10 -0.58 -4.09 3.35
CA GLN A 10 -1.92 -3.53 3.11
C GLN A 10 -2.33 -2.60 4.24
N GLY A 11 -3.14 -1.60 3.89
CA GLY A 11 -3.77 -0.68 4.83
C GLY A 11 -5.09 -0.17 4.30
N THR A 12 -5.79 0.61 5.12
CA THR A 12 -7.08 1.22 4.77
C THR A 12 -6.94 2.73 4.88
N LEU A 13 -7.31 3.46 3.84
CA LEU A 13 -7.28 4.92 3.79
C LEU A 13 -8.69 5.50 3.99
N GLU A 14 -9.21 5.41 5.20
CA GLU A 14 -10.48 6.05 5.56
C GLU A 14 -10.21 7.38 6.31
N ALA A 15 -10.84 8.46 5.83
CA ALA A 15 -10.86 9.72 6.54
C ALA A 15 -11.81 9.58 7.74
N GLN A 16 -11.35 9.96 8.94
CA GLN A 16 -12.19 9.95 10.13
C GLN A 16 -13.45 10.81 9.90
N GLY A 17 -14.60 10.16 9.74
CA GLY A 17 -15.90 10.82 9.61
C GLY A 17 -16.39 11.11 8.18
N GLN A 18 -15.66 10.72 7.13
CA GLN A 18 -16.14 10.88 5.74
C GLN A 18 -16.00 9.55 4.97
N GLY A 19 -17.11 9.08 4.39
CA GLY A 19 -17.14 7.83 3.63
C GLY A 19 -16.25 7.91 2.39
N PHE A 20 -15.53 6.83 2.11
CA PHE A 20 -14.67 6.74 0.94
C PHE A 20 -15.51 6.58 -0.32
N ASN A 21 -15.43 7.54 -1.25
CA ASN A 21 -16.05 7.42 -2.56
C ASN A 21 -15.19 6.50 -3.43
N GLN A 22 -15.82 5.54 -4.12
CA GLN A 22 -15.12 4.63 -5.02
C GLN A 22 -14.28 5.41 -6.04
N ILE A 23 -12.99 5.07 -6.11
CA ILE A 23 -12.05 5.68 -7.07
C ILE A 23 -12.19 4.97 -8.42
N GLN A 24 -12.20 5.74 -9.51
CA GLN A 24 -12.18 5.18 -10.86
C GLN A 24 -10.85 4.49 -11.13
N SER A 25 -10.90 3.41 -11.91
CA SER A 25 -9.68 2.64 -12.23
C SER A 25 -8.84 3.37 -13.28
N GLU A 26 -7.61 3.73 -12.93
CA GLU A 26 -6.57 4.22 -13.82
C GLU A 26 -5.46 3.17 -13.89
N HIS A 27 -5.46 2.35 -14.93
CA HIS A 27 -4.53 1.22 -15.03
C HIS A 27 -3.06 1.67 -15.04
N CYS A 28 -2.22 1.08 -14.18
CA CYS A 28 -0.78 1.31 -14.20
C CYS A 28 -0.03 0.24 -15.02
N PRO A 29 0.89 0.60 -15.94
CA PRO A 29 1.65 -0.36 -16.75
C PRO A 29 2.52 -1.34 -15.94
N THR A 30 2.98 -0.98 -14.75
CA THR A 30 3.77 -1.88 -13.89
C THR A 30 3.75 -1.40 -12.45
N VAL A 31 3.44 -2.30 -11.51
CA VAL A 31 3.61 -2.05 -10.08
C VAL A 31 5.08 -2.27 -9.72
N ARG A 32 5.74 -1.21 -9.25
CA ARG A 32 7.17 -1.25 -8.87
C ARG A 32 7.31 -1.27 -7.35
N ARG A 33 8.51 -1.61 -6.86
CA ARG A 33 8.84 -1.44 -5.45
C ARG A 33 8.61 0.03 -5.05
N GLY A 34 7.89 0.25 -3.96
CA GLY A 34 7.47 1.55 -3.46
C GLY A 34 6.17 2.08 -4.06
N SER A 35 5.57 1.44 -5.07
CA SER A 35 4.26 1.84 -5.58
C SER A 35 3.18 1.71 -4.50
N VAL A 36 2.33 2.73 -4.41
CA VAL A 36 1.12 2.74 -3.57
C VAL A 36 -0.09 2.68 -4.49
N ALA A 37 -0.94 1.67 -4.30
CA ALA A 37 -2.04 1.40 -5.21
C ALA A 37 -3.31 0.95 -4.47
N TRP A 38 -4.46 1.24 -5.09
CA TRP A 38 -5.77 0.83 -4.57
C TRP A 38 -5.98 -0.68 -4.74
N VAL A 39 -6.61 -1.30 -3.74
CA VAL A 39 -7.23 -2.62 -3.87
C VAL A 39 -8.66 -2.39 -4.34
N GLY A 40 -8.99 -2.86 -5.55
CA GLY A 40 -10.28 -2.56 -6.17
C GLY A 40 -10.46 -1.05 -6.35
N SER A 41 -11.59 -0.53 -5.87
CA SER A 41 -11.92 0.90 -5.91
C SER A 41 -11.65 1.63 -4.58
N GLY A 42 -10.87 1.03 -3.66
CA GLY A 42 -10.60 1.52 -2.29
C GLY A 42 -11.73 1.22 -1.29
N PRO A 43 -11.59 1.61 0.00
CA PRO A 43 -10.51 2.40 0.61
C PRO A 43 -9.22 1.64 0.92
N GLU A 44 -9.22 0.32 0.72
CA GLU A 44 -8.03 -0.51 0.92
C GLU A 44 -6.96 -0.16 -0.12
N PHE A 45 -5.72 -0.09 0.34
CA PHE A 45 -4.55 0.12 -0.50
C PHE A 45 -3.44 -0.84 -0.11
N PHE A 46 -2.43 -0.94 -0.98
CA PHE A 46 -1.20 -1.64 -0.66
C PHE A 46 0.03 -0.81 -1.03
N ILE A 47 1.13 -1.07 -0.34
CA ILE A 47 2.47 -0.59 -0.67
C ILE A 47 3.28 -1.80 -1.13
N SER A 48 3.79 -1.71 -2.35
CA SER A 48 4.60 -2.77 -2.93
C SER A 48 6.03 -2.75 -2.37
N LEU A 49 6.51 -3.90 -1.89
CA LEU A 49 7.89 -4.10 -1.42
C LEU A 49 8.80 -4.71 -2.50
N ALA A 50 8.23 -5.14 -3.64
CA ALA A 50 8.98 -5.66 -4.78
C ALA A 50 8.42 -5.15 -6.12
N HIS A 51 9.02 -5.59 -7.23
CA HIS A 51 8.46 -5.37 -8.56
C HIS A 51 7.47 -6.50 -8.88
N HIS A 52 6.27 -6.14 -9.31
CA HIS A 52 5.22 -7.08 -9.71
C HIS A 52 4.83 -6.84 -11.17
N GLN A 53 5.50 -7.55 -12.08
CA GLN A 53 5.21 -7.48 -13.52
C GLN A 53 3.88 -8.18 -13.84
N GLU A 54 3.53 -9.18 -13.05
CA GLU A 54 2.29 -9.96 -13.12
C GLU A 54 1.02 -9.10 -12.90
N TRP A 55 1.15 -7.93 -12.28
CA TRP A 55 0.05 -7.01 -11.97
C TRP A 55 -0.09 -5.84 -12.94
N ARG A 56 0.55 -5.97 -14.11
CA ARG A 56 0.48 -4.98 -15.18
C ARG A 56 -0.96 -4.70 -15.56
N ASN A 57 -1.34 -3.43 -15.53
CA ASN A 57 -2.69 -2.94 -15.81
C ASN A 57 -3.76 -3.50 -14.87
N SER A 58 -3.42 -4.05 -13.70
CA SER A 58 -4.41 -4.61 -12.76
C SER A 58 -4.83 -3.62 -11.67
N TYR A 59 -3.98 -2.63 -11.38
CA TYR A 59 -4.18 -1.71 -10.27
C TYR A 59 -4.00 -0.25 -10.67
N THR A 60 -4.68 0.59 -9.90
CA THR A 60 -4.50 2.05 -9.93
C THR A 60 -3.44 2.45 -8.94
N VAL A 61 -2.26 2.84 -9.47
CA VAL A 61 -1.15 3.38 -8.66
C VAL A 61 -1.38 4.88 -8.51
N PHE A 62 -1.56 5.36 -7.28
CA PHE A 62 -1.84 6.77 -6.98
C PHE A 62 -0.71 7.47 -6.22
N GLY A 63 0.33 6.73 -5.85
CA GLY A 63 1.47 7.30 -5.13
C GLY A 63 2.69 6.41 -5.14
N SER A 64 3.75 6.92 -4.51
CA SER A 64 4.99 6.18 -4.28
C SER A 64 5.58 6.53 -2.92
N VAL A 65 6.18 5.55 -2.27
CA VAL A 65 7.04 5.78 -1.11
C VAL A 65 8.38 6.33 -1.60
N LEU A 66 8.91 7.34 -0.91
CA LEU A 66 10.22 7.90 -1.20
C LEU A 66 11.31 6.83 -1.02
N PRO A 67 12.33 6.77 -1.89
CA PRO A 67 13.38 5.75 -1.79
C PRO A 67 14.04 5.64 -0.41
N GLU A 68 14.31 6.78 0.23
CA GLU A 68 14.89 6.91 1.57
C GLU A 68 13.99 6.36 2.69
N ASP A 69 12.67 6.42 2.50
CA ASP A 69 11.66 6.00 3.48
C ASP A 69 11.20 4.55 3.28
N MET A 70 11.64 3.88 2.21
CA MET A 70 11.30 2.47 1.97
C MET A 70 11.70 1.54 3.13
N VAL A 71 12.73 1.90 3.89
CA VAL A 71 13.15 1.17 5.08
C VAL A 71 12.04 1.11 6.15
N ILE A 72 11.15 2.10 6.20
CA ILE A 72 10.02 2.12 7.13
C ILE A 72 8.99 1.06 6.71
N ALA A 73 8.62 1.01 5.43
CA ALA A 73 7.69 0.01 4.89
C ALA A 73 8.21 -1.43 5.11
N GLU A 74 9.50 -1.65 4.90
CA GLU A 74 10.14 -2.94 5.15
C GLU A 74 10.17 -3.34 6.63
N LYS A 75 10.32 -2.36 7.54
CA LYS A 75 10.22 -2.61 8.98
C LYS A 75 8.82 -3.02 9.38
N ILE A 76 7.77 -2.43 8.79
CA ILE A 76 6.37 -2.81 9.05
C ILE A 76 6.14 -4.28 8.68
N ALA A 77 6.66 -4.72 7.54
CA ALA A 77 6.53 -6.12 7.08
C ALA A 77 7.21 -7.15 8.00
N ARG A 78 8.09 -6.71 8.92
CA ARG A 78 8.79 -7.56 9.90
C ARG A 78 8.20 -7.49 11.31
N LEU A 79 7.14 -6.70 11.52
CA LEU A 79 6.45 -6.65 12.79
C LEU A 79 5.75 -7.99 13.09
N GLN A 80 5.43 -8.21 14.35
CA GLN A 80 4.76 -9.43 14.78
C GLN A 80 3.38 -9.56 14.12
N THR A 81 3.15 -10.68 13.46
CA THR A 81 1.89 -11.03 12.82
C THR A 81 1.25 -12.26 13.47
N LYS A 82 -0.04 -12.42 13.23
CA LYS A 82 -0.78 -13.66 13.39
C LYS A 82 -1.22 -14.17 12.02
N SER A 83 -1.25 -15.48 11.86
CA SER A 83 -1.81 -16.10 10.66
C SER A 83 -3.32 -15.99 10.68
N ASP A 84 -3.90 -15.72 9.51
CA ASP A 84 -5.35 -15.71 9.28
C ASP A 84 -5.66 -16.26 7.88
N VAL A 85 -6.92 -16.56 7.60
CA VAL A 85 -7.35 -17.11 6.30
C VAL A 85 -8.49 -16.27 5.74
N TRP A 86 -8.25 -15.59 4.62
CA TRP A 86 -9.24 -14.78 3.93
C TRP A 86 -9.53 -15.39 2.56
N ASN A 87 -10.78 -15.76 2.28
CA ASN A 87 -11.19 -16.40 1.02
C ASN A 87 -10.31 -17.60 0.62
N ASN A 88 -9.97 -18.46 1.59
CA ASN A 88 -9.05 -19.60 1.44
C ASN A 88 -7.58 -19.23 1.11
N ILE A 89 -7.20 -17.97 1.30
CA ILE A 89 -5.82 -17.50 1.15
C ILE A 89 -5.23 -17.25 2.54
N ASN A 90 -4.08 -17.87 2.82
CA ASN A 90 -3.34 -17.63 4.05
C ASN A 90 -2.72 -16.23 4.03
N VAL A 91 -3.05 -15.42 5.03
CA VAL A 91 -2.53 -14.06 5.19
C VAL A 91 -1.85 -13.90 6.54
N SER A 92 -0.93 -12.94 6.63
CA SER A 92 -0.27 -12.55 7.88
C SER A 92 -0.78 -11.16 8.29
N VAL A 93 -1.55 -11.10 9.36
CA VAL A 93 -2.15 -9.86 9.86
C VAL A 93 -1.31 -9.33 11.01
N LEU A 94 -0.99 -8.03 11.00
CA LEU A 94 -0.28 -7.38 12.10
C LEU A 94 -1.02 -7.57 13.43
N ASN A 95 -0.31 -7.96 14.49
CA ASN A 95 -0.90 -8.06 15.84
C ASN A 95 -1.40 -6.71 16.35
N LYS A 96 -0.70 -5.63 16.00
CA LYS A 96 -1.06 -4.25 16.29
C LYS A 96 -0.99 -3.43 15.01
N THR A 97 -2.08 -2.75 14.69
CA THR A 97 -2.14 -1.88 13.50
C THR A 97 -1.17 -0.70 13.64
N VAL A 98 -0.55 -0.32 12.52
CA VAL A 98 0.28 0.88 12.46
C VAL A 98 -0.62 2.04 12.02
N PRO A 99 -0.78 3.10 12.83
CA PRO A 99 -1.62 4.22 12.45
C PRO A 99 -1.01 4.99 11.29
N LEU A 100 -1.82 5.28 10.28
CA LEU A 100 -1.47 6.15 9.16
C LEU A 100 -2.04 7.55 9.39
N LYS A 101 -1.24 8.58 9.12
CA LYS A 101 -1.69 9.97 9.12
C LYS A 101 -1.44 10.58 7.75
N ILE A 102 -2.46 11.22 7.19
CA ILE A 102 -2.36 11.99 5.96
C ILE A 102 -2.10 13.43 6.35
N GLN A 103 -1.06 14.03 5.78
CA GLN A 103 -0.77 15.45 5.93
C GLN A 103 -0.53 16.04 4.56
N ARG A 104 -1.11 17.22 4.29
CA ARG A 104 -0.77 17.98 3.11
C ARG A 104 0.61 18.59 3.33
N VAL A 105 1.54 18.32 2.42
CA VAL A 105 2.84 18.99 2.44
C VAL A 105 2.62 20.43 1.97
N GLU A 106 3.02 21.40 2.79
CA GLU A 106 3.14 22.78 2.33
C GLU A 106 4.39 22.88 1.47
N ILE A 107 4.20 22.93 0.16
CA ILE A 107 5.29 23.26 -0.77
C ILE A 107 5.42 24.78 -0.67
N GLY A 108 6.45 25.26 0.03
CA GLY A 108 6.73 26.68 0.15
C GLY A 108 6.70 27.35 -1.22
N GLY A 109 5.96 28.46 -1.34
CA GLY A 109 5.88 29.23 -2.57
C GLY A 109 7.29 29.55 -3.05
N GLY A 110 7.60 29.16 -4.29
CA GLY A 110 8.79 29.67 -4.95
C GLY A 110 8.60 31.17 -5.14
N ASP A 111 9.45 31.95 -4.48
CA ASP A 111 9.74 33.34 -4.85
C ASP A 111 10.60 33.38 -6.12
#